data_AF-A0A0Q9SBX5-F1
#
_entry.id   AF-A0A0Q9SBX5-F1
#
_cell.length_a   1.000
_cell.length_b   1.000
_cell.length_c   1.000
_cell.angle_alpha   90.00
_cell.angle_beta   90.00
_cell.angle_gamma   90.00
#
_symmetry.space_group_name_H-M   'P 1'
#
loop_
_entity.id
_entity.type
_entity.pdbx_description
1 polymer ?
#
loop_
_entity_poly.entity_id
_entity_poly.type
_entity_poly.pdbx_seq_one_letter_code
_entity_poly.pdbx_strand_id
1 'polypeptide(L)'
;MKKELDTTADTVYNTFVSKGIPVIVGEYELLGWDATPFKTPFGEVVPEHGEMLKYIEYFTHKVQEKHLTTMLWDNGGRFDRRTLQWDDPELYNLIMASLKSRSSTAESDLIFIRKGAQDQDAVMPLSLNDNVLTSIKVGDYELVEGTDYVLNGEDLTVKASYLAKLTESAELGEVALIKARFNKGADWTFHVMYNDTPVLQNVVGTTDSFAIPTAFNGDRLATMEAVYAAGGNAGPHNWTSFKEYARTYKPSYANNEISLTQGFFNEVNDGTVILKFHFWSGAIIEYTITKNGTSITGSAL
;
A
#
# COMPACT_ATOMS: atom_id res chain seq x y z
N MET A 1 -0.88 14.10 -4.93
CA MET A 1 0.60 13.98 -4.99
C MET A 1 1.19 14.45 -6.31
N LYS A 2 0.88 13.88 -7.49
CA LYS A 2 1.55 14.24 -8.78
C LYS A 2 1.65 15.76 -9.04
N LYS A 3 0.54 16.50 -8.92
CA LYS A 3 0.52 17.96 -9.11
C LYS A 3 1.47 18.72 -8.17
N GLU A 4 1.61 18.27 -6.93
CA GLU A 4 2.50 18.89 -5.94
C GLU A 4 3.96 18.64 -6.29
N LEU A 5 4.30 17.42 -6.73
CA LEU A 5 5.63 17.09 -7.23
C LEU A 5 5.98 17.92 -8.47
N ASP A 6 5.07 18.01 -9.44
CA ASP A 6 5.26 18.81 -10.65
C ASP A 6 5.52 20.28 -10.29
N THR A 7 4.62 20.86 -9.48
CA THR A 7 4.72 22.27 -9.04
C THR A 7 6.03 22.54 -8.30
N THR A 8 6.43 21.63 -7.41
CA THR A 8 7.65 21.79 -6.61
C THR A 8 8.88 21.70 -7.49
N ALA A 9 8.98 20.67 -8.35
CA ALA A 9 10.10 20.48 -9.26
C ALA A 9 10.23 21.65 -10.24
N ASP A 10 9.11 22.12 -10.81
CA ASP A 10 9.08 23.28 -11.70
C ASP A 10 9.50 24.56 -10.99
N THR A 11 9.04 24.77 -9.75
CA THR A 11 9.40 25.96 -8.97
C THR A 11 10.90 25.98 -8.68
N VAL A 12 11.48 24.85 -8.26
CA VAL A 12 12.91 24.72 -7.98
C VAL A 12 13.74 24.94 -9.25
N TYR A 13 13.31 24.33 -10.37
CA TYR A 13 13.96 24.49 -11.67
C TYR A 13 13.96 25.96 -12.14
N ASN A 14 12.79 26.60 -12.15
CA ASN A 14 12.63 27.99 -12.61
C ASN A 14 13.37 28.98 -11.70
N THR A 15 13.51 28.66 -10.42
CA THR A 15 14.20 29.53 -9.46
C THR A 15 15.72 29.42 -9.58
N PHE A 16 16.25 28.21 -9.74
CA PHE A 16 17.68 27.90 -9.64
C PHE A 16 18.29 27.31 -10.92
N VAL A 17 17.84 26.12 -11.32
CA VAL A 17 18.51 25.32 -12.37
C VAL A 17 18.51 26.05 -13.72
N SER A 18 17.37 26.64 -14.11
CA SER A 18 17.23 27.44 -15.34
C SER A 18 18.14 28.69 -15.38
N LYS A 19 18.68 29.11 -14.23
CA LYS A 19 19.61 30.24 -14.08
C LYS A 19 21.06 29.78 -13.89
N GLY A 20 21.34 28.49 -14.14
CA GLY A 20 22.68 27.92 -14.02
C GLY A 20 23.12 27.62 -12.58
N ILE A 21 22.20 27.61 -11.61
CA ILE A 21 22.50 27.26 -10.21
C ILE A 21 22.09 25.80 -9.98
N PRO A 22 23.05 24.86 -9.76
CA PRO A 22 22.72 23.46 -9.54
C PRO A 22 22.02 23.26 -8.19
N VAL A 23 21.12 22.27 -8.13
CA VAL A 23 20.37 21.93 -6.91
C VAL A 23 20.56 20.45 -6.58
N ILE A 24 20.71 20.19 -5.28
CA ILE A 24 20.71 18.85 -4.70
C ILE A 24 19.50 18.76 -3.76
N VAL A 25 18.60 17.82 -4.02
CA VAL A 25 17.57 17.37 -3.07
C VAL A 25 18.28 16.48 -2.05
N GLY A 26 18.67 17.08 -0.93
CA GLY A 26 19.49 16.43 0.09
C GLY A 26 18.84 15.25 0.79
N GLU A 27 17.51 15.21 0.81
CA GLU A 27 16.72 14.10 1.33
C GLU A 27 15.46 13.95 0.48
N TYR A 28 15.18 12.72 0.05
CA TYR A 28 13.86 12.34 -0.42
C TYR A 28 13.47 11.00 0.18
N GLU A 29 12.19 10.89 0.53
CA GLU A 29 11.55 9.71 1.10
C GLU A 29 10.03 9.91 1.16
N LEU A 30 9.35 9.01 1.86
CA LEU A 30 7.96 9.15 2.28
C LEU A 30 7.91 9.25 3.80
N LEU A 31 7.35 10.34 4.34
CA LEU A 31 7.31 10.60 5.79
C LEU A 31 6.68 9.46 6.61
N GLY A 32 5.75 8.69 6.02
CA GLY A 32 5.13 7.52 6.64
C GLY A 32 6.13 6.41 7.04
N TRP A 33 7.31 6.39 6.42
CA TRP A 33 8.38 5.44 6.72
C TRP A 33 8.92 5.52 8.14
N ASP A 34 8.78 6.67 8.81
CA ASP A 34 9.14 6.87 10.22
C ASP A 34 8.01 6.48 11.20
N ALA A 35 6.82 6.14 10.68
CA ALA A 35 5.68 5.75 11.50
C ALA A 35 5.69 4.26 11.86
N THR A 36 6.35 3.43 11.03
CA THR A 36 6.41 1.97 11.18
C THR A 36 7.76 1.52 11.72
N PRO A 37 7.81 0.56 12.65
CA PRO A 37 9.06 -0.01 13.13
C PRO A 37 9.97 -0.54 12.01
N PHE A 38 11.27 -0.58 12.27
CA PHE A 38 12.22 -1.25 11.38
C PHE A 38 11.82 -2.72 11.18
N LYS A 39 11.91 -3.21 9.94
CA LYS A 39 11.57 -4.59 9.54
C LYS A 39 10.08 -4.96 9.64
N THR A 40 9.19 -3.97 9.69
CA THR A 40 7.75 -4.24 9.49
C THR A 40 7.52 -4.90 8.12
N PRO A 41 6.73 -6.00 8.04
CA PRO A 41 6.41 -6.63 6.76
C PRO A 41 5.74 -5.67 5.77
N PHE A 42 5.99 -5.78 4.46
CA PHE A 42 5.52 -4.82 3.46
C PHE A 42 4.01 -4.53 3.51
N GLY A 43 3.18 -5.54 3.75
CA GLY A 43 1.73 -5.36 3.88
C GLY A 43 1.28 -4.57 5.12
N GLU A 44 2.18 -4.32 6.08
CA GLU A 44 1.94 -3.56 7.30
C GLU A 44 2.65 -2.20 7.30
N VAL A 45 3.46 -1.90 6.26
CA VAL A 45 4.15 -0.61 6.10
C VAL A 45 3.21 0.43 5.50
N VAL A 46 3.46 1.72 5.79
CA VAL A 46 2.77 2.85 5.15
C VAL A 46 3.75 3.68 4.33
N PRO A 47 3.41 4.09 3.10
CA PRO A 47 2.18 3.75 2.38
C PRO A 47 2.17 2.32 1.83
N GLU A 48 1.03 1.91 1.28
CA GLU A 48 0.87 0.67 0.50
C GLU A 48 1.97 0.56 -0.57
N HIS A 49 2.44 -0.66 -0.83
CA HIS A 49 3.66 -0.93 -1.57
C HIS A 49 3.58 -0.49 -3.04
N GLY A 50 2.53 -0.87 -3.77
CA GLY A 50 2.31 -0.41 -5.14
C GLY A 50 2.21 1.13 -5.24
N GLU A 51 1.54 1.77 -4.29
CA GLU A 51 1.47 3.25 -4.22
C GLU A 51 2.83 3.90 -3.92
N MET A 52 3.61 3.31 -3.01
CA MET A 52 4.98 3.72 -2.72
C MET A 52 5.85 3.66 -3.97
N LEU A 53 5.83 2.53 -4.67
CA LEU A 53 6.62 2.32 -5.89
C LEU A 53 6.26 3.36 -6.95
N LYS A 54 4.96 3.57 -7.22
CA LYS A 54 4.49 4.60 -8.15
C LYS A 54 4.97 6.01 -7.77
N TYR A 55 4.96 6.34 -6.48
CA TYR A 55 5.46 7.64 -6.01
C TYR A 55 6.96 7.80 -6.30
N ILE A 56 7.77 6.79 -5.95
CA ILE A 56 9.21 6.83 -6.14
C ILE A 56 9.57 6.90 -7.64
N GLU A 57 8.93 6.10 -8.49
CA GLU A 57 9.11 6.16 -9.96
C GLU A 57 8.82 7.57 -10.50
N TYR A 58 7.67 8.13 -10.14
CA TYR A 58 7.24 9.43 -10.66
C TYR A 58 8.10 10.57 -10.11
N PHE A 59 8.43 10.54 -8.82
CA PHE A 59 9.34 11.50 -8.20
C PHE A 59 10.69 11.50 -8.92
N THR A 60 11.31 10.32 -9.09
CA THR A 60 12.59 10.18 -9.77
C THR A 60 12.53 10.67 -11.23
N HIS A 61 11.46 10.35 -11.96
CA HIS A 61 11.26 10.89 -13.31
C HIS A 61 11.25 12.44 -13.31
N LYS A 62 10.51 13.06 -12.38
CA LYS A 62 10.36 14.52 -12.35
C LYS A 62 11.63 15.26 -11.95
N VAL A 63 12.36 14.76 -10.95
CA VAL A 63 13.64 15.37 -10.56
C VAL A 63 14.69 15.23 -11.66
N GLN A 64 14.69 14.13 -12.42
CA GLN A 64 15.56 13.95 -13.57
C GLN A 64 15.24 14.91 -14.71
N GLU A 65 13.95 15.09 -15.05
CA GLU A 65 13.49 16.05 -16.06
C GLU A 65 13.98 17.48 -15.74
N LYS A 66 14.12 17.80 -14.45
CA LYS A 66 14.56 19.11 -13.95
C LYS A 66 16.03 19.19 -13.55
N HIS A 67 16.83 18.18 -13.86
CA HIS A 67 18.26 18.10 -13.52
C HIS A 67 18.57 18.32 -12.03
N LEU A 68 17.72 17.79 -11.16
CA LEU A 68 17.91 17.84 -9.71
C LEU A 68 18.60 16.54 -9.26
N THR A 69 19.79 16.67 -8.65
CA THR A 69 20.47 15.54 -8.03
C THR A 69 19.74 15.16 -6.75
N THR A 70 19.52 13.88 -6.48
CA THR A 70 18.78 13.42 -5.30
C THR A 70 19.59 12.48 -4.42
N MET A 71 19.38 12.57 -3.11
CA MET A 71 19.97 11.67 -2.12
C MET A 71 18.84 11.00 -1.32
N LEU A 72 18.72 9.67 -1.42
CA LEU A 72 17.70 8.92 -0.69
C LEU A 72 18.00 9.01 0.80
N TRP A 73 16.98 9.34 1.58
CA TRP A 73 17.11 9.21 3.03
C TRP A 73 16.98 7.73 3.43
N ASP A 74 18.01 7.21 4.08
CA ASP A 74 18.02 5.86 4.64
C ASP A 74 18.54 5.89 6.08
N ASN A 75 17.59 5.96 7.02
CA ASN A 75 17.83 5.86 8.46
C ASN A 75 18.26 4.44 8.93
N GLY A 76 18.46 3.49 8.01
CA GLY A 76 18.76 2.08 8.26
C GLY A 76 17.56 1.15 8.05
N GLY A 77 16.41 1.69 7.60
CA GLY A 77 15.18 0.94 7.35
C GLY A 77 15.00 0.46 5.92
N ARG A 78 15.92 0.76 5.00
CA ARG A 78 15.86 0.30 3.60
C ARG A 78 17.03 -0.64 3.28
N PHE A 79 18.25 -0.19 3.54
CA PHE A 79 19.44 -1.03 3.41
C PHE A 79 19.87 -1.59 4.76
N ASP A 80 19.79 -2.91 4.91
CA ASP A 80 20.26 -3.59 6.11
C ASP A 80 21.79 -3.56 6.17
N ARG A 81 22.29 -2.72 7.08
CA ARG A 81 23.73 -2.48 7.28
C ARG A 81 24.46 -3.68 7.91
N ARG A 82 23.75 -4.72 8.35
CA ARG A 82 24.34 -5.95 8.91
C ARG A 82 24.52 -7.02 7.84
N THR A 83 23.51 -7.21 6.99
CA THR A 83 23.55 -8.21 5.91
C THR A 83 24.08 -7.64 4.59
N LEU A 84 24.16 -6.30 4.49
CA LEU A 84 24.52 -5.57 3.28
C LEU A 84 23.56 -5.85 2.12
N GLN A 85 22.27 -5.98 2.43
CA GLN A 85 21.19 -6.22 1.47
C GLN A 85 20.10 -5.16 1.61
N TRP A 86 19.40 -4.89 0.53
CA TRP A 86 18.15 -4.14 0.59
C TRP A 86 17.06 -5.02 1.20
N ASP A 87 16.29 -4.44 2.11
CA ASP A 87 15.13 -5.09 2.71
C ASP A 87 14.04 -5.32 1.67
N ASP A 88 13.92 -4.37 0.74
CA ASP A 88 13.01 -4.38 -0.39
C ASP A 88 13.79 -4.39 -1.73
N PRO A 89 14.00 -5.58 -2.33
CA PRO A 89 14.60 -5.69 -3.64
C PRO A 89 13.79 -5.02 -4.76
N GLU A 90 12.46 -4.93 -4.64
CA GLU A 90 11.61 -4.31 -5.66
C GLU A 90 11.77 -2.79 -5.66
N LEU A 91 11.75 -2.17 -4.48
CA LEU A 91 12.09 -0.74 -4.33
C LEU A 91 13.49 -0.44 -4.86
N TYR A 92 14.49 -1.26 -4.51
CA TYR A 92 15.85 -1.08 -5.03
C TYR A 92 15.88 -1.13 -6.56
N ASN A 93 15.31 -2.19 -7.15
CA ASN A 93 15.30 -2.37 -8.60
C ASN A 93 14.58 -1.21 -9.29
N LEU A 94 13.48 -0.74 -8.72
CA LEU A 94 12.74 0.41 -9.23
C LEU A 94 13.56 1.69 -9.18
N ILE A 95 14.21 2.01 -8.06
CA ILE A 95 15.09 3.18 -7.93
C ILE A 95 16.19 3.11 -9.00
N MET A 96 16.87 1.97 -9.11
CA MET A 96 17.98 1.80 -10.04
C MET A 96 17.54 1.87 -11.51
N ALA A 97 16.34 1.38 -11.83
CA ALA A 97 15.73 1.51 -13.14
C ALA A 97 15.35 2.95 -13.45
N SER A 98 14.71 3.63 -12.48
CA SER A 98 14.25 5.01 -12.57
C SER A 98 15.40 6.00 -12.76
N LEU A 99 16.62 5.66 -12.34
CA LEU A 99 17.83 6.43 -12.64
C LEU A 99 18.20 6.45 -14.13
N LYS A 100 17.65 5.53 -14.95
CA LYS A 100 17.98 5.39 -16.37
C LYS A 100 16.81 5.69 -17.29
N SER A 101 15.61 5.25 -16.90
CA SER A 101 14.38 5.41 -17.68
C SER A 101 13.16 5.24 -16.78
N ARG A 102 12.00 5.69 -17.25
CA ARG A 102 10.73 5.40 -16.58
C ARG A 102 10.45 3.90 -16.54
N SER A 103 9.76 3.47 -15.48
CA SER A 103 9.26 2.09 -15.34
C SER A 103 7.76 2.08 -15.57
N SER A 104 7.23 1.00 -16.14
CA SER A 104 5.79 0.82 -16.22
C SER A 104 5.24 0.44 -14.86
N THR A 105 4.03 0.89 -14.57
CA THR A 105 3.31 0.59 -13.32
C THR A 105 1.89 0.14 -13.65
N ALA A 106 1.07 -0.17 -12.64
CA ALA A 106 -0.36 -0.41 -12.82
C ALA A 106 -1.19 0.42 -11.83
N GLU A 107 -2.52 0.44 -12.01
CA GLU A 107 -3.43 1.06 -11.06
C GLU A 107 -3.22 0.54 -9.63
N SER A 108 -2.96 -0.76 -9.47
CA SER A 108 -2.59 -1.40 -8.21
C SER A 108 -1.59 -2.53 -8.47
N ASP A 109 -0.80 -2.88 -7.47
CA ASP A 109 -0.01 -4.11 -7.39
C ASP A 109 -0.83 -5.28 -6.79
N LEU A 110 -2.11 -5.07 -6.43
CA LEU A 110 -2.97 -6.10 -5.84
C LEU A 110 -4.04 -6.57 -6.82
N ILE A 111 -4.25 -7.89 -6.87
CA ILE A 111 -5.36 -8.51 -7.60
C ILE A 111 -6.17 -9.33 -6.59
N PHE A 112 -7.40 -8.91 -6.30
CA PHE A 112 -8.28 -9.64 -5.38
C PHE A 112 -9.17 -10.63 -6.12
N ILE A 113 -9.17 -11.89 -5.66
CA ILE A 113 -10.08 -12.95 -6.12
C ILE A 113 -10.91 -13.39 -4.92
N ARG A 114 -12.20 -13.07 -4.94
CA ARG A 114 -13.08 -13.36 -3.80
C ARG A 114 -13.49 -14.84 -3.79
N LYS A 115 -13.31 -15.50 -2.65
CA LYS A 115 -13.78 -16.86 -2.39
C LYS A 115 -15.28 -17.00 -2.66
N GLY A 116 -15.62 -18.00 -3.48
CA GLY A 116 -17.00 -18.30 -3.84
C GLY A 116 -17.66 -17.30 -4.81
N ALA A 117 -16.94 -16.28 -5.28
CA ALA A 117 -17.41 -15.47 -6.39
C ALA A 117 -17.32 -16.26 -7.70
N GLN A 118 -18.13 -15.88 -8.69
CA GLN A 118 -18.00 -16.40 -10.04
C GLN A 118 -16.64 -15.99 -10.61
N ASP A 119 -15.95 -16.94 -11.27
CA ASP A 119 -14.70 -16.67 -11.96
C ASP A 119 -14.87 -15.53 -12.97
N GLN A 120 -14.02 -14.52 -12.85
CA GLN A 120 -14.04 -13.33 -13.69
C GLN A 120 -12.63 -12.98 -14.14
N ASP A 121 -12.53 -12.40 -15.33
CA ASP A 121 -11.29 -11.80 -15.82
C ASP A 121 -10.92 -10.64 -14.88
N ALA A 122 -9.65 -10.56 -14.48
CA ALA A 122 -9.12 -9.40 -13.77
C ALA A 122 -8.54 -8.42 -14.79
N VAL A 123 -8.95 -7.16 -14.72
CA VAL A 123 -8.42 -6.08 -15.58
C VAL A 123 -7.54 -5.18 -14.71
N MET A 124 -6.30 -4.99 -15.13
CA MET A 124 -5.30 -4.14 -14.50
C MET A 124 -4.88 -3.06 -15.50
N PRO A 125 -5.41 -1.83 -15.37
CA PRO A 125 -4.95 -0.70 -16.16
C PRO A 125 -3.47 -0.45 -15.90
N LEU A 126 -2.64 -0.55 -16.93
CA LEU A 126 -1.22 -0.24 -16.87
C LEU A 126 -1.00 1.25 -17.12
N SER A 127 0.09 1.78 -16.56
CA SER A 127 0.71 3.02 -17.04
C SER A 127 2.00 2.61 -17.73
N LEU A 128 1.98 2.50 -19.06
CA LEU A 128 3.12 1.95 -19.80
C LEU A 128 4.34 2.88 -19.78
N ASN A 129 4.13 4.20 -19.64
CA ASN A 129 5.21 5.19 -19.59
C ASN A 129 6.19 5.03 -20.79
N ASP A 130 5.62 4.88 -21.99
CA ASP A 130 6.32 4.65 -23.28
C ASP A 130 7.10 3.33 -23.40
N ASN A 131 6.92 2.41 -22.44
CA ASN A 131 7.49 1.06 -22.52
C ASN A 131 6.52 0.07 -23.18
N VAL A 132 7.03 -1.13 -23.46
CA VAL A 132 6.28 -2.22 -24.09
C VAL A 132 6.36 -3.45 -23.19
N LEU A 133 5.20 -4.05 -22.89
CA LEU A 133 5.12 -5.32 -22.18
C LEU A 133 5.76 -6.43 -23.04
N THR A 134 6.64 -7.24 -22.44
CA THR A 134 7.41 -8.26 -23.15
C THR A 134 7.14 -9.68 -22.69
N SER A 135 6.82 -9.88 -21.41
CA SER A 135 6.43 -11.19 -20.87
C SER A 135 5.71 -11.01 -19.54
N ILE A 136 4.89 -12.00 -19.17
CA ILE A 136 4.29 -12.12 -17.85
C ILE A 136 4.62 -13.51 -17.29
N LYS A 137 5.06 -13.58 -16.03
CA LYS A 137 5.45 -14.85 -15.38
C LYS A 137 4.79 -15.06 -14.02
N VAL A 138 4.50 -16.30 -13.70
CA VAL A 138 4.23 -16.79 -12.34
C VAL A 138 5.24 -17.88 -12.02
N GLY A 139 6.17 -17.59 -11.10
CA GLY A 139 7.34 -18.45 -10.90
C GLY A 139 8.13 -18.60 -12.21
N ASP A 140 8.37 -19.84 -12.63
CA ASP A 140 9.06 -20.17 -13.88
C ASP A 140 8.12 -20.26 -15.09
N TYR A 141 6.80 -20.24 -14.86
CA TYR A 141 5.82 -20.35 -15.94
C TYR A 141 5.62 -18.99 -16.62
N GLU A 142 5.85 -18.95 -17.92
CA GLU A 142 5.55 -17.79 -18.77
C GLU A 142 4.13 -17.92 -19.30
N LEU A 143 3.28 -16.93 -18.97
CA LEU A 143 1.89 -16.92 -19.38
C LEU A 143 1.76 -16.77 -20.90
N VAL A 144 0.75 -17.40 -21.47
CA VAL A 144 0.50 -17.40 -22.91
C VAL A 144 -0.52 -16.33 -23.28
N GLU A 145 -0.10 -15.34 -24.07
CA GLU A 145 -1.00 -14.31 -24.61
C GLU A 145 -2.16 -14.94 -25.43
N GLY A 146 -3.37 -14.42 -25.27
CA GLY A 146 -4.60 -14.95 -25.85
C GLY A 146 -5.22 -16.11 -25.06
N THR A 147 -4.45 -16.79 -24.20
CA THR A 147 -4.93 -17.92 -23.38
C THR A 147 -5.00 -17.56 -21.90
N ASP A 148 -3.89 -17.14 -21.31
CA ASP A 148 -3.79 -16.81 -19.89
C ASP A 148 -4.01 -15.31 -19.63
N TYR A 149 -3.64 -14.46 -20.59
CA TYR A 149 -3.89 -13.01 -20.53
C TYR A 149 -4.09 -12.41 -21.92
N VAL A 150 -4.62 -11.20 -21.98
CA VAL A 150 -4.62 -10.33 -23.18
C VAL A 150 -4.25 -8.91 -22.78
N LEU A 151 -3.60 -8.16 -23.67
CA LEU A 151 -3.32 -6.74 -23.48
C LEU A 151 -4.06 -5.94 -24.55
N ASN A 152 -5.01 -5.08 -24.15
CA ASN A 152 -5.76 -4.21 -25.04
C ASN A 152 -5.38 -2.75 -24.77
N GLY A 153 -4.48 -2.19 -25.56
CA GLY A 153 -3.90 -0.87 -25.26
C GLY A 153 -3.07 -0.96 -23.98
N GLU A 154 -3.53 -0.31 -22.91
CA GLU A 154 -2.90 -0.37 -21.59
C GLU A 154 -3.68 -1.28 -20.61
N ASP A 155 -4.81 -1.87 -21.02
CA ASP A 155 -5.60 -2.73 -20.16
C ASP A 155 -5.08 -4.18 -20.22
N LEU A 156 -4.28 -4.56 -19.22
CA LEU A 156 -3.87 -5.95 -19.04
C LEU A 156 -5.03 -6.74 -18.43
N THR A 157 -5.49 -7.78 -19.12
CA THR A 157 -6.54 -8.67 -18.63
C THR A 157 -5.95 -10.05 -18.36
N VAL A 158 -5.95 -10.52 -17.11
CA VAL A 158 -5.62 -11.91 -16.76
C VAL A 158 -6.91 -12.72 -16.74
N LYS A 159 -6.93 -13.84 -17.47
CA LYS A 159 -8.15 -14.60 -17.74
C LYS A 159 -8.65 -15.33 -16.50
N ALA A 160 -9.97 -15.33 -16.34
CA ALA A 160 -10.70 -16.04 -15.28
C ALA A 160 -10.21 -17.50 -15.13
N SER A 161 -10.05 -18.18 -16.27
CA SER A 161 -9.57 -19.57 -16.32
C SER A 161 -8.13 -19.76 -15.83
N TYR A 162 -7.29 -18.74 -15.92
CA TYR A 162 -5.94 -18.77 -15.36
C TYR A 162 -5.98 -18.46 -13.86
N LEU A 163 -6.72 -17.42 -13.46
CA LEU A 163 -6.89 -17.04 -12.05
C LEU A 163 -7.51 -18.16 -11.20
N ALA A 164 -8.49 -18.90 -11.74
CA ALA A 164 -9.09 -20.05 -11.07
C ALA A 164 -8.06 -21.16 -10.76
N LYS A 165 -7.03 -21.35 -11.59
CA LYS A 165 -5.95 -22.31 -11.32
C LYS A 165 -5.07 -21.85 -10.16
N LEU A 166 -4.89 -20.54 -9.99
CA LEU A 166 -4.09 -19.97 -8.89
C LEU A 166 -4.80 -20.11 -7.53
N THR A 167 -6.14 -20.15 -7.54
CA THR A 167 -6.95 -20.24 -6.31
C THR A 167 -7.53 -21.63 -6.05
N GLU A 168 -7.34 -22.58 -6.97
CA GLU A 168 -7.81 -23.96 -6.81
C GLU A 168 -7.18 -24.59 -5.56
N SER A 169 -8.02 -24.90 -4.57
CA SER A 169 -7.59 -25.45 -3.27
C SER A 169 -6.63 -24.57 -2.47
N ALA A 170 -6.54 -23.27 -2.81
CA ALA A 170 -5.71 -22.33 -2.07
C ALA A 170 -6.37 -21.92 -0.74
N GLU A 171 -5.54 -21.68 0.27
CA GLU A 171 -5.96 -20.98 1.49
C GLU A 171 -6.12 -19.48 1.22
N LEU A 172 -6.91 -18.79 2.05
CA LEU A 172 -7.04 -17.34 1.96
C LEU A 172 -5.69 -16.66 2.24
N GLY A 173 -5.33 -15.66 1.44
CA GLY A 173 -4.03 -15.00 1.49
C GLY A 173 -3.47 -14.68 0.12
N GLU A 174 -2.18 -14.35 0.08
CA GLU A 174 -1.43 -14.20 -1.16
C GLU A 174 -1.11 -15.58 -1.73
N VAL A 175 -1.61 -15.88 -2.93
CA VAL A 175 -1.51 -17.20 -3.56
C VAL A 175 -0.52 -17.25 -4.72
N ALA A 176 -0.22 -16.10 -5.33
CA ALA A 176 0.72 -16.01 -6.44
C ALA A 176 1.29 -14.60 -6.62
N LEU A 177 2.43 -14.54 -7.29
CA LEU A 177 3.05 -13.30 -7.79
C LEU A 177 3.06 -13.35 -9.32
N ILE A 178 2.32 -12.46 -9.96
CA ILE A 178 2.33 -12.27 -11.41
C ILE A 178 3.32 -11.15 -11.74
N LYS A 179 4.44 -11.47 -12.38
CA LYS A 179 5.49 -10.49 -12.73
C LYS A 179 5.36 -10.08 -14.19
N ALA A 180 5.05 -8.81 -14.43
CA ALA A 180 5.04 -8.21 -15.75
C ALA A 180 6.41 -7.58 -16.05
N ARG A 181 7.01 -7.99 -17.17
CA ARG A 181 8.31 -7.47 -17.63
C ARG A 181 8.14 -6.58 -18.83
N PHE A 182 8.90 -5.50 -18.86
CA PHE A 182 8.89 -4.52 -19.93
C PHE A 182 10.23 -4.47 -20.65
N ASN A 183 10.25 -3.87 -21.84
CA ASN A 183 11.49 -3.69 -22.62
C ASN A 183 12.53 -2.79 -21.93
N LYS A 184 12.10 -1.93 -20.99
CA LYS A 184 12.90 -1.02 -20.18
C LYS A 184 12.23 -0.84 -18.81
N GLY A 185 12.95 -0.25 -17.86
CA GLY A 185 12.43 -0.04 -16.52
C GLY A 185 12.51 -1.31 -15.66
N ALA A 186 11.92 -1.24 -14.47
CA ALA A 186 11.77 -2.39 -13.58
C ALA A 186 10.60 -3.29 -14.02
N ASP A 187 10.65 -4.56 -13.60
CA ASP A 187 9.48 -5.45 -13.64
C ASP A 187 8.42 -4.90 -12.64
N TRP A 188 7.14 -5.11 -12.93
CA TRP A 188 6.03 -4.81 -12.02
C TRP A 188 5.43 -6.10 -11.48
N THR A 189 5.31 -6.23 -10.17
CA THR A 189 4.75 -7.42 -9.52
C THR A 189 3.30 -7.18 -9.11
N PHE A 190 2.42 -8.11 -9.48
CA PHE A 190 1.06 -8.17 -8.94
C PHE A 190 0.96 -9.31 -7.92
N HIS A 191 0.49 -8.97 -6.72
CA HIS A 191 0.16 -9.88 -5.63
C HIS A 191 -1.28 -10.37 -5.79
N VAL A 192 -1.44 -11.65 -6.10
CA VAL A 192 -2.76 -12.28 -6.23
C VAL A 192 -3.25 -12.67 -4.84
N MET A 193 -4.28 -11.97 -4.38
CA MET A 193 -4.89 -12.13 -3.06
C MET A 193 -6.18 -12.93 -3.19
N TYR A 194 -6.18 -14.18 -2.74
CA TYR A 194 -7.40 -14.96 -2.58
C TYR A 194 -8.05 -14.57 -1.26
N ASN A 195 -9.18 -13.87 -1.31
CA ASN A 195 -9.74 -13.22 -0.14
C ASN A 195 -11.20 -13.56 0.14
N ASP A 196 -11.64 -13.29 1.36
CA ASP A 196 -13.04 -13.20 1.75
C ASP A 196 -13.23 -11.95 2.63
N THR A 197 -14.45 -11.68 3.05
CA THR A 197 -14.79 -10.52 3.87
C THR A 197 -14.05 -10.60 5.22
N PRO A 198 -13.27 -9.59 5.60
CA PRO A 198 -12.62 -9.56 6.91
C PRO A 198 -13.65 -9.59 8.05
N VAL A 199 -13.31 -10.27 9.15
CA VAL A 199 -14.19 -10.41 10.32
C VAL A 199 -13.49 -9.92 11.57
N LEU A 200 -14.06 -8.90 12.21
CA LEU A 200 -13.61 -8.39 13.50
C LEU A 200 -14.43 -9.03 14.62
N GLN A 201 -13.82 -9.22 15.80
CA GLN A 201 -14.48 -9.83 16.96
C GLN A 201 -14.61 -8.85 18.11
N ASN A 202 -15.59 -9.12 18.98
CA ASN A 202 -15.77 -8.37 20.23
C ASN A 202 -14.54 -8.51 21.12
N VAL A 203 -14.16 -7.43 21.80
CA VAL A 203 -13.04 -7.43 22.74
C VAL A 203 -13.27 -6.40 23.85
N VAL A 204 -12.75 -6.68 25.04
CA VAL A 204 -12.61 -5.68 26.11
C VAL A 204 -11.13 -5.50 26.38
N GLY A 205 -10.70 -4.26 26.50
CA GLY A 205 -9.31 -3.92 26.79
C GLY A 205 -9.19 -2.58 27.50
N THR A 206 -8.00 -2.02 27.48
CA THR A 206 -7.72 -0.71 28.06
C THR A 206 -7.11 0.23 27.04
N THR A 207 -7.08 1.53 27.33
CA THR A 207 -6.44 2.53 26.47
C THR A 207 -4.97 2.23 26.16
N ASP A 208 -4.29 1.48 27.03
CA ASP A 208 -2.86 1.17 26.89
C ASP A 208 -2.64 -0.16 26.16
N SER A 209 -3.68 -1.01 26.08
CA SER A 209 -3.64 -2.32 25.45
C SER A 209 -5.03 -2.69 24.93
N PHE A 210 -5.29 -2.33 23.67
CA PHE A 210 -6.52 -2.67 22.96
C PHE A 210 -6.19 -3.15 21.55
N ALA A 211 -6.46 -4.42 21.30
CA ALA A 211 -6.30 -5.05 20.00
C ALA A 211 -7.57 -5.83 19.65
N ILE A 212 -8.12 -5.54 18.48
CA ILE A 212 -9.34 -6.16 17.97
C ILE A 212 -8.95 -7.46 17.27
N PRO A 213 -9.35 -8.65 17.78
CA PRO A 213 -9.10 -9.90 17.08
C PRO A 213 -9.77 -9.84 15.70
N THR A 214 -9.00 -10.12 14.66
CA THR A 214 -9.37 -9.86 13.27
C THR A 214 -8.95 -11.03 12.39
N ALA A 215 -9.92 -11.71 11.80
CA ALA A 215 -9.67 -12.60 10.67
C ALA A 215 -9.61 -11.74 9.41
N PHE A 216 -8.39 -11.44 8.93
CA PHE A 216 -8.18 -10.62 7.74
C PHE A 216 -8.65 -11.30 6.44
N ASN A 217 -8.76 -12.64 6.44
CA ASN A 217 -9.32 -13.41 5.32
C ASN A 217 -8.67 -13.09 3.97
N GLY A 218 -7.34 -12.92 3.94
CA GLY A 218 -6.58 -12.63 2.73
C GLY A 218 -6.66 -11.17 2.24
N ASP A 219 -7.28 -10.29 3.01
CA ASP A 219 -7.34 -8.86 2.71
C ASP A 219 -6.25 -8.04 3.42
N ARG A 220 -6.07 -6.79 2.98
CA ARG A 220 -5.11 -5.84 3.55
C ARG A 220 -5.83 -4.56 3.98
N LEU A 221 -5.57 -4.09 5.20
CA LEU A 221 -6.16 -2.86 5.72
C LEU A 221 -5.55 -1.64 5.00
N ALA A 222 -6.40 -0.80 4.41
CA ALA A 222 -5.99 0.43 3.75
C ALA A 222 -6.03 1.62 4.71
N THR A 223 -7.16 1.82 5.39
CA THR A 223 -7.30 2.92 6.36
C THR A 223 -8.41 2.66 7.37
N MET A 224 -8.51 3.53 8.39
CA MET A 224 -9.56 3.51 9.40
C MET A 224 -10.17 4.90 9.55
N GLU A 225 -11.50 4.98 9.53
CA GLU A 225 -12.24 6.16 10.00
C GLU A 225 -12.65 6.03 11.47
N ALA A 226 -12.78 7.16 12.16
CA ALA A 226 -13.33 7.22 13.52
C ALA A 226 -14.23 8.45 13.70
N VAL A 227 -15.49 8.23 14.10
CA VAL A 227 -16.48 9.29 14.37
C VAL A 227 -17.25 9.02 15.65
N TYR A 228 -17.60 10.05 16.40
CA TYR A 228 -18.49 9.89 17.56
C TYR A 228 -19.91 9.55 17.10
N ALA A 229 -20.61 8.69 17.85
CA ALA A 229 -22.02 8.40 17.59
C ALA A 229 -22.93 9.64 17.67
N ALA A 230 -22.53 10.66 18.46
CA ALA A 230 -23.23 11.94 18.57
C ALA A 230 -22.88 12.93 17.43
N GLY A 231 -21.95 12.57 16.54
CA GLY A 231 -21.44 13.42 15.47
C GLY A 231 -20.06 14.03 15.78
N GLY A 232 -19.31 14.32 14.70
CA GLY A 232 -17.94 14.81 14.76
C GLY A 232 -16.89 13.69 14.68
N ASN A 233 -15.70 14.04 14.20
CA ASN A 233 -14.59 13.08 14.08
C ASN A 233 -13.96 12.81 15.45
N ALA A 234 -13.60 11.56 15.71
CA ALA A 234 -12.97 11.14 16.95
C ALA A 234 -11.44 10.99 16.78
N GLY A 235 -10.72 11.13 17.89
CA GLY A 235 -9.27 10.92 17.95
C GLY A 235 -8.43 12.04 17.30
N PRO A 236 -7.11 11.80 17.17
CA PRO A 236 -6.16 12.79 16.65
C PRO A 236 -6.53 13.28 15.25
N HIS A 237 -6.13 14.51 14.92
CA HIS A 237 -6.46 15.16 13.65
C HIS A 237 -7.97 15.20 13.38
N ASN A 238 -8.74 15.76 14.32
CA ASN A 238 -10.21 15.78 14.30
C ASN A 238 -10.85 16.60 13.15
N TRP A 239 -10.06 17.22 12.28
CA TRP A 239 -10.53 17.84 11.03
C TRP A 239 -10.85 16.81 9.94
N THR A 240 -10.46 15.53 10.11
CA THR A 240 -10.80 14.41 9.21
C THR A 240 -11.26 13.18 10.00
N SER A 241 -12.13 12.36 9.42
CA SER A 241 -12.54 11.06 9.97
C SER A 241 -11.46 10.00 9.78
N PHE A 242 -10.64 10.08 8.73
CA PHE A 242 -9.57 9.14 8.42
C PHE A 242 -8.39 9.33 9.38
N LYS A 243 -8.06 8.28 10.13
CA LYS A 243 -7.01 8.31 11.15
C LYS A 243 -5.65 7.94 10.57
N GLU A 244 -4.61 8.46 11.19
CA GLU A 244 -3.23 8.27 10.75
C GLU A 244 -2.75 6.83 11.01
N TYR A 245 -2.47 6.10 9.94
CA TYR A 245 -1.94 4.74 9.99
C TYR A 245 -0.64 4.69 10.83
N ALA A 246 -0.46 3.61 11.58
CA ALA A 246 0.66 3.37 12.50
C ALA A 246 0.80 4.33 13.70
N ARG A 247 0.25 5.54 13.68
CA ARG A 247 0.17 6.40 14.87
C ARG A 247 -1.08 6.12 15.70
N THR A 248 -2.20 5.82 15.05
CA THR A 248 -3.51 5.65 15.70
C THR A 248 -4.02 4.21 15.70
N TYR A 249 -3.72 3.44 14.66
CA TYR A 249 -4.02 2.02 14.58
C TYR A 249 -2.95 1.28 13.79
N LYS A 250 -2.84 -0.04 13.99
CA LYS A 250 -1.88 -0.94 13.34
C LYS A 250 -2.49 -2.31 13.10
N PRO A 251 -2.59 -2.82 11.86
CA PRO A 251 -2.84 -4.23 11.65
C PRO A 251 -1.59 -5.05 12.00
N SER A 252 -1.80 -6.26 12.50
CA SER A 252 -0.78 -7.31 12.55
C SER A 252 -1.38 -8.58 11.96
N TYR A 253 -0.95 -8.93 10.75
CA TYR A 253 -1.49 -10.11 10.05
C TYR A 253 -0.97 -11.40 10.69
N ALA A 254 0.27 -11.38 11.21
CA ALA A 254 0.84 -12.52 11.93
C ALA A 254 0.07 -12.86 13.22
N ASN A 255 -0.43 -11.83 13.92
CA ASN A 255 -1.16 -11.99 15.17
C ASN A 255 -2.69 -12.00 14.99
N ASN A 256 -3.19 -11.78 13.76
CA ASN A 256 -4.63 -11.67 13.47
C ASN A 256 -5.33 -10.62 14.34
N GLU A 257 -4.78 -9.41 14.40
CA GLU A 257 -5.37 -8.33 15.19
C GLU A 257 -5.18 -6.95 14.56
N ILE A 258 -6.06 -6.01 14.92
CA ILE A 258 -5.88 -4.58 14.66
C ILE A 258 -5.76 -3.88 16.01
N SER A 259 -4.57 -3.37 16.32
CA SER A 259 -4.31 -2.59 17.53
C SER A 259 -4.77 -1.14 17.36
N LEU A 260 -5.49 -0.59 18.34
CA LEU A 260 -5.71 0.85 18.46
C LEU A 260 -4.72 1.39 19.51
N THR A 261 -3.99 2.43 19.17
CA THR A 261 -2.88 2.89 20.01
C THR A 261 -3.37 3.72 21.19
N GLN A 262 -2.55 3.80 22.24
CA GLN A 262 -2.78 4.74 23.33
C GLN A 262 -2.86 6.19 22.83
N GLY A 263 -2.07 6.55 21.82
CA GLY A 263 -2.12 7.87 21.18
C GLY A 263 -3.49 8.20 20.58
N PHE A 264 -4.17 7.21 19.99
CA PHE A 264 -5.56 7.38 19.55
C PHE A 264 -6.48 7.67 20.75
N PHE A 265 -6.41 6.85 21.79
CA PHE A 265 -7.33 6.98 22.94
C PHE A 265 -7.11 8.22 23.80
N ASN A 266 -5.89 8.77 23.83
CA ASN A 266 -5.58 10.02 24.53
C ASN A 266 -6.37 11.22 23.97
N GLU A 267 -6.80 11.15 22.71
CA GLU A 267 -7.58 12.19 22.04
C GLU A 267 -9.03 11.74 21.75
N VAL A 268 -9.49 10.67 22.40
CA VAL A 268 -10.88 10.19 22.34
C VAL A 268 -11.56 10.44 23.68
N ASN A 269 -12.61 11.26 23.67
CA ASN A 269 -13.53 11.43 24.79
C ASN A 269 -14.26 10.13 25.16
N ASP A 270 -14.69 10.02 26.42
CA ASP A 270 -15.59 8.95 26.84
C ASP A 270 -16.92 8.99 26.07
N GLY A 271 -17.46 7.82 25.77
CA GLY A 271 -18.64 7.66 24.93
C GLY A 271 -18.43 6.63 23.82
N THR A 272 -19.33 6.66 22.83
CA THR A 272 -19.35 5.70 21.72
C THR A 272 -18.72 6.29 20.47
N VAL A 273 -17.79 5.55 19.88
CA VAL A 273 -17.13 5.87 18.60
C VAL A 273 -17.43 4.74 17.62
N ILE A 274 -17.82 5.13 16.41
CA ILE A 274 -18.03 4.24 15.26
C ILE A 274 -16.75 4.30 14.43
N LEU A 275 -16.16 3.13 14.21
CA LEU A 275 -15.01 2.93 13.36
C LEU A 275 -15.45 2.34 12.02
N LYS A 276 -14.77 2.71 10.94
CA LYS A 276 -14.89 2.03 9.64
C LYS A 276 -13.51 1.63 9.16
N PHE A 277 -13.27 0.34 9.04
CA PHE A 277 -12.04 -0.22 8.49
C PHE A 277 -12.22 -0.43 6.99
N HIS A 278 -11.45 0.32 6.21
CA HIS A 278 -11.42 0.25 4.75
C HIS A 278 -10.30 -0.67 4.32
N PHE A 279 -10.60 -1.69 3.53
CA PHE A 279 -9.65 -2.66 3.03
C PHE A 279 -9.36 -2.46 1.55
N TRP A 280 -8.19 -2.91 1.09
CA TRP A 280 -7.75 -2.76 -0.29
C TRP A 280 -8.60 -3.54 -1.30
N SER A 281 -9.32 -4.58 -0.86
CA SER A 281 -10.34 -5.23 -1.72
C SER A 281 -11.58 -4.37 -1.99
N GLY A 282 -11.72 -3.24 -1.27
CA GLY A 282 -12.92 -2.40 -1.25
C GLY A 282 -13.92 -2.77 -0.15
N ALA A 283 -13.66 -3.81 0.66
CA ALA A 283 -14.48 -4.12 1.82
C ALA A 283 -14.42 -2.98 2.87
N ILE A 284 -15.57 -2.68 3.48
CA ILE A 284 -15.67 -1.74 4.60
C ILE A 284 -16.32 -2.47 5.76
N ILE A 285 -15.60 -2.60 6.87
CA ILE A 285 -16.10 -3.24 8.09
C ILE A 285 -16.34 -2.17 9.15
N GLU A 286 -17.59 -2.00 9.53
CA GLU A 286 -17.96 -1.12 10.64
C GLU A 286 -17.74 -1.84 11.98
N TYR A 287 -17.27 -1.08 12.98
CA TYR A 287 -16.99 -1.59 14.31
C TYR A 287 -17.28 -0.50 15.35
N THR A 288 -17.78 -0.87 16.52
CA THR A 288 -18.09 0.11 17.58
C THR A 288 -17.14 -0.05 18.74
N ILE A 289 -16.65 1.07 19.29
CA ILE A 289 -15.97 1.10 20.58
C ILE A 289 -16.72 2.01 21.56
N THR A 290 -16.76 1.63 22.83
CA THR A 290 -17.23 2.46 23.94
C THR A 290 -16.08 2.66 24.92
N LYS A 291 -15.71 3.92 25.15
CA LYS A 291 -14.68 4.32 26.11
C LYS A 291 -15.32 4.84 27.39
N ASN A 292 -14.83 4.36 28.53
CA ASN A 292 -15.18 4.83 29.88
C ASN A 292 -13.91 4.88 30.73
N GLY A 293 -13.36 6.07 30.94
CA GLY A 293 -12.03 6.25 31.53
C GLY A 293 -10.97 5.52 30.73
N THR A 294 -10.30 4.55 31.36
CA THR A 294 -9.28 3.70 30.72
C THR A 294 -9.83 2.40 30.14
N SER A 295 -11.12 2.08 30.36
CA SER A 295 -11.75 0.85 29.87
C SER A 295 -12.36 1.05 28.49
N ILE A 296 -12.09 0.11 27.59
CA ILE A 296 -12.63 0.08 26.23
C ILE A 296 -13.39 -1.21 26.02
N THR A 297 -14.64 -1.12 25.55
CA THR A 297 -15.39 -2.26 25.01
C THR A 297 -15.52 -2.08 23.51
N GLY A 298 -15.08 -3.07 22.75
CA GLY A 298 -15.25 -3.15 21.30
C GLY A 298 -16.32 -4.17 20.94
N SER A 299 -17.11 -3.86 19.92
CA SER A 299 -18.17 -4.72 19.42
C SER A 299 -18.21 -4.71 17.90
N ALA A 300 -18.12 -5.90 17.32
CA ALA A 300 -18.44 -6.14 15.93
C ALA A 300 -19.96 -5.96 15.74
N LEU A 301 -20.35 -5.41 14.60
CA LEU A 301 -21.76 -5.28 14.20
C LEU A 301 -22.31 -6.60 13.65
#